data_AF-A0A3D4W826-F1
#
_entry.id   AF-A0A3D4W826-F1
#
_cell.length_a   1.000
_cell.length_b   1.000
_cell.length_c   1.000
_cell.angle_alpha   90.00
_cell.angle_beta   90.00
_cell.angle_gamma   90.00
#
_symmetry.space_group_name_H-M   'P 1'
#
loop_
_entity.id
_entity.type
_entity.pdbx_description
1 polymer ?
#
loop_
_entity_poly.entity_id
_entity_poly.type
_entity_poly.pdbx_seq_one_letter_code
_entity_poly.pdbx_strand_id
1 'polypeptide(L)'
;MVVILNSFLDESYFPAHDLTGFSLKQLVRYLQKTHDYYLNHQIPYIQELIDRLCSGRQPENPGLKVVNKFFAAYCRELKEHISREEKVTFPYVLDIESRFNHPENAGSGSPDYTIYHYESEHDNVEEKLYDQKNIMIKYLPQPFDFDLVKRIIAELYWLEKDLNEHARIEDKIMIPKVRMMEAALRLHRN
;
A
#
# COMPACT_ATOMS: atom_id res chain seq x y z
N MET A 1 10.02 -9.57 -13.80
CA MET A 1 9.00 -10.50 -13.25
C MET A 1 9.58 -11.36 -12.13
N VAL A 2 10.77 -11.96 -12.31
CA VAL A 2 11.46 -12.77 -11.28
C VAL A 2 11.69 -12.00 -9.97
N VAL A 3 12.09 -10.72 -10.04
CA VAL A 3 12.32 -9.89 -8.84
C VAL A 3 11.05 -9.73 -7.99
N ILE A 4 9.90 -9.41 -8.61
CA ILE A 4 8.61 -9.25 -7.90
C ILE A 4 8.20 -10.60 -7.26
N LEU A 5 8.31 -11.69 -8.02
CA LEU A 5 7.98 -13.03 -7.53
C LEU A 5 8.89 -13.46 -6.37
N ASN A 6 10.19 -13.22 -6.46
CA ASN A 6 11.13 -13.56 -5.40
C ASN A 6 10.89 -12.72 -4.15
N SER A 7 10.60 -11.42 -4.31
CA SER A 7 10.22 -10.55 -3.19
C SER A 7 8.96 -11.03 -2.49
N PHE A 8 7.97 -11.51 -3.24
CA PHE A 8 6.72 -12.05 -2.68
C PHE A 8 6.89 -13.43 -2.02
N LEU A 9 7.82 -14.26 -2.52
CA LEU A 9 8.02 -15.63 -2.04
C LEU A 9 8.97 -15.74 -0.83
N ASP A 10 9.87 -14.77 -0.65
CA ASP A 10 10.89 -14.80 0.40
C ASP A 10 10.94 -13.46 1.14
N GLU A 11 10.54 -13.47 2.42
CA GLU A 11 10.53 -12.31 3.32
C GLU A 11 11.93 -11.69 3.56
N SER A 12 12.99 -12.45 3.32
CA SER A 12 14.38 -12.01 3.46
C SER A 12 15.02 -11.55 2.14
N TYR A 13 14.31 -11.69 1.02
CA TYR A 13 14.85 -11.38 -0.30
C TYR A 13 15.14 -9.89 -0.48
N PHE A 14 16.43 -9.57 -0.69
CA PHE A 14 16.89 -8.24 -1.08
C PHE A 14 17.62 -8.35 -2.43
N PRO A 15 17.08 -7.77 -3.51
CA PRO A 15 17.62 -7.93 -4.85
C PRO A 15 18.87 -7.09 -5.11
N ALA A 16 19.88 -7.07 -4.21
CA ALA A 16 21.06 -6.21 -4.32
C ALA A 16 21.72 -6.22 -5.72
N HIS A 17 21.82 -7.42 -6.33
CA HIS A 17 22.42 -7.62 -7.64
C HIS A 17 21.45 -7.41 -8.82
N ASP A 18 20.13 -7.47 -8.58
CA ASP A 18 19.05 -7.37 -9.57
C ASP A 18 18.41 -5.98 -9.65
N LEU A 19 18.75 -5.08 -8.71
CA LEU A 19 18.29 -3.68 -8.71
C LEU A 19 18.66 -2.95 -10.00
N THR A 20 19.67 -3.39 -10.74
CA THR A 20 20.12 -2.79 -12.00
C THR A 20 19.35 -3.31 -13.23
N GLY A 21 18.78 -4.52 -13.20
CA GLY A 21 18.16 -5.16 -14.38
C GLY A 21 16.64 -4.98 -14.50
N PHE A 22 15.96 -4.61 -13.42
CA PHE A 22 14.51 -4.45 -13.41
C PHE A 22 14.08 -3.04 -13.88
N SER A 23 12.83 -2.81 -14.32
CA SER A 23 12.36 -1.46 -14.67
C SER A 23 11.42 -0.92 -13.60
N LEU A 24 11.64 0.32 -13.14
CA LEU A 24 10.73 1.02 -12.22
C LEU A 24 9.35 1.19 -12.85
N LYS A 25 9.25 1.40 -14.17
CA LYS A 25 7.98 1.37 -14.90
C LYS A 25 7.20 0.06 -14.73
N GLN A 26 7.89 -1.08 -14.70
CA GLN A 26 7.22 -2.36 -14.45
C GLN A 26 6.79 -2.50 -12.99
N LEU A 27 7.60 -1.99 -12.05
CA LEU A 27 7.28 -1.95 -10.63
C LEU A 27 6.03 -1.12 -10.35
N VAL A 28 6.04 0.13 -10.81
CA VAL A 28 4.93 1.07 -10.68
C VAL A 28 3.66 0.45 -11.25
N ARG A 29 3.71 -0.14 -12.46
CA ARG A 29 2.55 -0.82 -13.03
C ARG A 29 2.00 -1.93 -12.13
N TYR A 30 2.87 -2.69 -11.48
CA TYR A 30 2.44 -3.73 -10.55
C TYR A 30 1.77 -3.13 -9.31
N LEU A 31 2.37 -2.11 -8.68
CA LEU A 31 1.81 -1.42 -7.51
C LEU A 31 0.46 -0.76 -7.83
N GLN A 32 0.33 -0.11 -8.99
CA GLN A 32 -0.93 0.44 -9.49
C GLN A 32 -2.02 -0.64 -9.67
N LYS A 33 -1.64 -1.87 -10.05
CA LYS A 33 -2.60 -2.97 -10.14
C LYS A 33 -3.05 -3.48 -8.79
N THR A 34 -2.18 -3.46 -7.78
CA THR A 34 -2.61 -3.74 -6.41
C THR A 34 -3.53 -2.65 -5.86
N HIS A 35 -3.28 -1.36 -6.18
CA HIS A 35 -4.18 -0.25 -5.81
C HIS A 35 -5.58 -0.42 -6.40
N ASP A 36 -5.66 -0.73 -7.70
CA ASP A 36 -6.92 -1.01 -8.39
C ASP A 36 -7.69 -2.13 -7.69
N TYR A 37 -6.99 -3.21 -7.32
CA TYR A 37 -7.60 -4.33 -6.59
C TYR A 37 -8.12 -3.93 -5.20
N TYR A 38 -7.31 -3.23 -4.40
CA TYR A 38 -7.73 -2.81 -3.05
C TYR A 38 -8.94 -1.88 -3.11
N LEU A 39 -8.90 -0.87 -3.99
CA LEU A 39 -9.93 0.16 -4.06
C LEU A 39 -11.24 -0.32 -4.68
N ASN A 40 -11.17 -1.16 -5.71
CA ASN A 40 -12.34 -1.54 -6.52
C ASN A 40 -12.90 -2.92 -6.18
N HIS A 41 -12.17 -3.75 -5.41
CA HIS A 41 -12.60 -5.09 -5.06
C HIS A 41 -12.58 -5.35 -3.55
N GLN A 42 -11.41 -5.29 -2.91
CA GLN A 42 -11.27 -5.80 -1.55
C GLN A 42 -11.95 -4.90 -0.50
N ILE A 43 -11.74 -3.59 -0.56
CA ILE A 43 -12.39 -2.64 0.36
C ILE A 43 -13.92 -2.65 0.18
N PRO A 44 -14.48 -2.54 -1.04
CA PRO A 44 -15.93 -2.61 -1.23
C PRO A 44 -16.54 -3.91 -0.69
N TYR A 45 -15.86 -5.05 -0.89
CA TYR A 45 -16.34 -6.34 -0.40
C TYR A 45 -16.38 -6.40 1.13
N ILE A 46 -15.32 -5.93 1.81
CA ILE A 46 -15.29 -5.88 3.28
C ILE A 46 -16.37 -4.93 3.81
N GLN A 47 -16.57 -3.78 3.16
CA GLN A 47 -17.63 -2.83 3.53
C GLN A 47 -19.01 -3.49 3.42
N GLU A 48 -19.29 -4.22 2.34
CA GLU A 48 -20.55 -4.95 2.16
C GLU A 48 -20.80 -5.95 3.31
N LEU A 49 -19.77 -6.69 3.72
CA LEU A 49 -19.88 -7.64 4.83
C LEU A 49 -20.15 -6.92 6.17
N ILE A 50 -19.49 -5.78 6.42
CA ILE A 50 -19.72 -4.96 7.61
C ILE A 50 -21.15 -4.37 7.61
N ASP A 51 -21.63 -3.88 6.46
CA ASP A 51 -22.99 -3.33 6.33
C ASP A 51 -24.05 -4.41 6.58
N ARG A 52 -23.84 -5.63 6.07
CA ARG A 52 -24.68 -6.80 6.38
C ARG A 52 -24.69 -7.13 7.86
N LEU A 53 -23.52 -7.05 8.52
CA LEU A 53 -23.43 -7.27 9.96
C LEU A 53 -24.19 -6.18 10.74
N CYS A 54 -24.07 -4.92 10.33
CA CYS A 54 -24.78 -3.78 10.91
C CYS A 54 -26.31 -3.85 10.71
N SER A 55 -26.77 -4.43 9.60
CA SER A 55 -28.20 -4.60 9.29
C SER A 55 -28.85 -5.81 9.98
N GLY A 56 -28.07 -6.53 10.80
CA GLY A 56 -28.50 -7.75 11.48
C GLY A 56 -29.41 -7.51 12.69
N ARG A 57 -29.44 -8.47 13.61
CA ARG A 57 -30.40 -8.52 14.74
C ARG A 57 -30.20 -7.44 15.81
N GLN A 58 -29.06 -6.73 15.82
CA GLN A 58 -28.70 -5.74 16.83
C GLN A 58 -28.09 -4.46 16.22
N PRO A 59 -28.82 -3.73 15.36
CA PRO A 59 -28.27 -2.58 14.61
C PRO A 59 -27.83 -1.42 15.52
N GLU A 60 -28.42 -1.31 16.72
CA GLU A 60 -28.07 -0.27 17.70
C GLU A 60 -26.87 -0.62 18.58
N ASN A 61 -26.22 -1.77 18.37
CA ASN A 61 -25.09 -2.19 19.18
C ASN A 61 -23.93 -1.16 19.06
N PRO A 62 -23.46 -0.58 20.19
CA PRO A 62 -22.36 0.40 20.15
C PRO A 62 -21.06 -0.14 19.54
N GLY A 63 -20.76 -1.44 19.72
CA GLY A 63 -19.60 -2.10 19.14
C GLY A 63 -19.64 -2.11 17.61
N LEU A 64 -20.80 -2.36 17.01
CA LEU A 64 -20.96 -2.28 15.54
C LEU A 64 -20.74 -0.87 15.00
N LYS A 65 -21.24 0.15 15.72
CA LYS A 65 -21.01 1.55 15.34
C LYS A 65 -19.52 1.91 15.39
N VAL A 66 -18.79 1.40 16.39
CA VAL A 66 -17.33 1.58 16.49
C VAL A 66 -16.60 0.89 15.35
N VAL A 67 -16.93 -0.38 15.07
CA VAL A 67 -16.32 -1.18 13.98
C VAL A 67 -16.52 -0.52 12.62
N ASN A 68 -17.75 -0.07 12.31
CA ASN A 68 -18.04 0.59 11.04
C ASN A 68 -17.35 1.95 10.94
N LYS A 69 -17.40 2.77 12.00
CA LYS A 69 -16.73 4.08 12.02
C LYS A 69 -15.23 3.97 11.83
N PHE A 70 -14.59 3.00 12.50
CA PHE A 70 -13.15 2.78 12.38
C PHE A 70 -12.80 2.31 10.96
N PHE A 71 -13.52 1.34 10.41
CA PHE A 71 -13.29 0.87 9.05
C PHE A 71 -13.49 1.97 8.00
N ALA A 72 -14.53 2.80 8.13
CA ALA A 72 -14.76 3.93 7.24
C ALA A 72 -13.64 4.99 7.32
N ALA A 73 -13.08 5.22 8.52
CA ALA A 73 -11.93 6.10 8.69
C ALA A 73 -10.69 5.53 8.00
N TYR A 74 -10.40 4.25 8.24
CA TYR A 74 -9.32 3.51 7.57
C TYR A 74 -9.42 3.58 6.04
N CYS A 75 -10.61 3.35 5.48
CA CYS A 75 -10.83 3.39 4.04
C CYS A 75 -10.52 4.76 3.42
N ARG A 76 -10.79 5.85 4.15
CA ARG A 76 -10.46 7.20 3.69
C ARG A 76 -8.95 7.43 3.70
N GLU A 77 -8.27 7.05 4.76
CA GLU A 77 -6.82 7.19 4.88
C GLU A 77 -6.09 6.38 3.81
N LEU A 78 -6.48 5.12 3.57
CA LEU A 78 -5.89 4.29 2.51
C LEU A 78 -6.12 4.91 1.13
N LYS A 79 -7.31 5.48 0.86
CA LYS A 79 -7.58 6.19 -0.41
C LYS A 79 -6.73 7.44 -0.57
N GLU A 80 -6.51 8.18 0.51
CA GLU A 80 -5.65 9.37 0.50
C GLU A 80 -4.19 8.99 0.27
N HIS A 81 -3.69 7.95 0.95
CA HIS A 81 -2.36 7.37 0.75
C HIS A 81 -2.14 6.97 -0.71
N ILE A 82 -2.98 6.07 -1.25
CA ILE A 82 -2.91 5.63 -2.65
C ILE A 82 -3.01 6.82 -3.62
N SER A 83 -3.88 7.80 -3.33
CA SER A 83 -3.99 8.97 -4.19
C SER A 83 -2.73 9.84 -4.21
N ARG A 84 -1.94 9.89 -3.14
CA ARG A 84 -0.66 10.62 -3.13
C ARG A 84 0.36 9.88 -3.97
N GLU A 85 0.42 8.56 -3.85
CA GLU A 85 1.34 7.75 -4.63
C GLU A 85 1.07 7.86 -6.13
N GLU A 86 -0.17 7.70 -6.55
CA GLU A 86 -0.56 7.76 -7.96
C GLU A 86 -0.32 9.13 -8.60
N LYS A 87 -0.51 10.22 -7.84
CA LYS A 87 -0.45 11.60 -8.38
C LYS A 87 0.91 12.26 -8.23
N VAL A 88 1.72 11.81 -7.28
CA VAL A 88 2.98 12.47 -6.92
C VAL A 88 4.15 11.47 -6.99
N THR A 89 4.12 10.43 -6.16
CA THR A 89 5.26 9.51 -6.00
C THR A 89 5.56 8.75 -7.30
N PHE A 90 4.58 8.07 -7.90
CA PHE A 90 4.80 7.27 -9.10
C PHE A 90 5.21 8.10 -10.32
N PRO A 91 4.58 9.26 -10.62
CA PRO A 91 5.08 10.15 -11.67
C PRO A 91 6.54 10.57 -11.44
N TYR A 92 6.91 10.87 -10.19
CA TYR A 92 8.28 11.20 -9.83
C TYR A 92 9.25 10.04 -10.07
N VAL A 93 8.90 8.84 -9.61
CA VAL A 93 9.69 7.61 -9.80
C VAL A 93 9.97 7.34 -11.29
N LEU A 94 8.96 7.54 -12.14
CA LEU A 94 9.10 7.38 -13.59
C LEU A 94 9.94 8.49 -14.24
N ASP A 95 9.85 9.73 -13.77
CA ASP A 95 10.71 10.83 -14.22
C ASP A 95 12.18 10.56 -13.89
N ILE A 96 12.48 10.08 -12.68
CA ILE A 96 13.84 9.69 -12.29
C ILE A 96 14.37 8.57 -13.18
N GLU A 97 13.59 7.51 -13.44
CA GLU A 97 14.00 6.44 -14.36
C GLU A 97 14.27 6.98 -15.77
N SER A 98 13.41 7.89 -16.27
CA SER A 98 13.57 8.50 -17.59
C SER A 98 14.85 9.33 -17.70
N ARG A 99 15.13 10.18 -16.72
CA ARG A 99 16.36 11.02 -16.69
C ARG A 99 17.61 10.18 -16.55
N PHE A 100 17.56 9.10 -15.77
CA PHE A 100 18.69 8.18 -15.59
C PHE A 100 19.05 7.45 -16.89
N ASN A 101 18.05 7.01 -17.66
CA ASN A 101 18.27 6.32 -18.94
C ASN A 101 18.58 7.26 -20.11
N HIS A 102 18.11 8.51 -20.04
CA HIS A 102 18.27 9.53 -21.09
C HIS A 102 18.81 10.85 -20.51
N PRO A 103 20.07 10.87 -20.04
CA PRO A 103 20.66 12.06 -19.41
C PRO A 103 20.70 13.28 -20.35
N GLU A 104 20.72 13.07 -21.66
CA GLU A 104 20.65 14.12 -22.69
C GLU A 104 19.34 14.94 -22.66
N ASN A 105 18.27 14.37 -22.10
CA ASN A 105 16.96 15.01 -21.96
C ASN A 105 16.68 15.50 -20.54
N ALA A 106 17.64 15.33 -19.61
CA ALA A 106 17.47 15.75 -18.23
C ALA A 106 17.59 17.29 -18.13
N GLY A 107 16.46 17.98 -17.95
CA GLY A 107 16.45 19.41 -17.67
C GLY A 107 17.33 19.76 -16.45
N SER A 108 17.83 20.99 -16.38
CA SER A 108 18.80 21.45 -15.37
C SER A 108 18.23 21.61 -13.95
N GLY A 109 16.92 21.44 -13.74
CA GLY A 109 16.29 21.56 -12.43
C GLY A 109 16.44 20.31 -11.56
N SER A 110 16.87 20.48 -10.31
CA SER A 110 16.67 19.45 -9.27
C SER A 110 15.18 19.42 -8.92
N PRO A 111 14.53 18.24 -8.86
CA PRO A 111 13.16 18.18 -8.41
C PRO A 111 13.06 18.59 -6.93
N ASP A 112 12.07 19.42 -6.59
CA ASP A 112 11.77 19.82 -5.21
C ASP A 112 11.27 18.64 -4.35
N TYR A 113 10.74 17.61 -5.01
CA TYR A 113 10.35 16.34 -4.41
C TYR A 113 11.47 15.30 -4.54
N THR A 114 11.67 14.48 -3.51
CA THR A 114 12.67 13.41 -3.48
C THR A 114 12.08 12.16 -2.87
N ILE A 115 12.69 11.00 -3.13
CA ILE A 115 12.26 9.74 -2.51
C ILE A 115 12.36 9.79 -0.97
N TYR A 116 13.19 10.67 -0.41
CA TYR A 116 13.23 10.91 1.03
C TYR A 116 11.95 11.55 1.58
N HIS A 117 11.31 12.45 0.81
CA HIS A 117 10.01 13.01 1.20
C HIS A 117 8.96 11.91 1.30
N TYR A 118 8.91 11.01 0.31
CA TYR A 118 8.04 9.84 0.33
C TYR A 118 8.28 8.95 1.57
N GLU A 119 9.54 8.58 1.83
CA GLU A 119 9.91 7.75 2.99
C GLU A 119 9.56 8.41 4.34
N SER A 120 9.64 9.74 4.43
CA SER A 120 9.27 10.48 5.66
C SER A 120 7.76 10.62 5.88
N GLU A 121 6.97 10.45 4.81
CA GLU A 121 5.51 10.59 4.80
C GLU A 121 4.78 9.23 4.67
N HIS A 122 5.53 8.12 4.65
CA HIS A 122 4.95 6.78 4.55
C HIS A 122 4.20 6.48 5.84
N ASP A 123 2.88 6.69 5.79
CA ASP A 123 1.95 6.35 6.87
C ASP A 123 1.83 4.82 6.93
N ASN A 124 2.05 4.22 8.10
CA ASN A 124 1.80 2.79 8.35
C ASN A 124 0.29 2.49 8.36
N VAL A 125 -0.36 2.59 7.20
CA VAL A 125 -1.79 2.35 7.02
C VAL A 125 -2.15 0.90 7.34
N GLU A 126 -1.24 -0.03 7.08
CA GLU A 126 -1.37 -1.47 7.32
C GLU A 126 -1.53 -1.81 8.81
N GLU A 127 -0.87 -1.09 9.72
CA GLU A 127 -0.98 -1.34 11.17
C GLU A 127 -2.42 -1.12 11.69
N LYS A 128 -3.20 -0.24 11.06
CA LYS A 128 -4.57 0.06 11.49
C LYS A 128 -5.53 -1.11 11.27
N LEU A 129 -5.21 -2.03 10.36
CA LEU A 129 -6.02 -3.25 10.17
C LEU A 129 -5.87 -4.23 11.33
N TYR A 130 -4.71 -4.25 11.98
CA TYR A 130 -4.50 -5.00 13.21
C TYR A 130 -5.46 -4.51 14.31
N ASP A 131 -5.54 -3.20 14.50
CA ASP A 131 -6.45 -2.58 15.46
C ASP A 131 -7.92 -2.84 15.13
N GLN A 132 -8.30 -2.75 13.85
CA GLN A 132 -9.65 -3.06 13.40
C GLN A 132 -10.06 -4.50 13.80
N LYS A 133 -9.19 -5.49 13.56
CA LYS A 133 -9.45 -6.88 13.97
C LYS A 133 -9.59 -7.01 15.48
N ASN A 134 -8.72 -6.34 16.26
CA ASN A 134 -8.78 -6.37 17.72
C ASN A 134 -10.08 -5.76 18.27
N ILE A 135 -10.54 -4.66 17.68
CA ILE A 135 -11.83 -4.05 18.01
C ILE A 135 -12.95 -5.05 17.74
N MET A 136 -12.96 -5.69 16.57
CA MET A 136 -13.99 -6.69 16.24
C MET A 136 -14.01 -7.86 17.23
N ILE A 137 -12.84 -8.43 17.56
CA ILE A 137 -12.73 -9.55 18.51
C ILE A 137 -13.22 -9.15 19.91
N LYS A 138 -12.93 -7.93 20.36
CA LYS A 138 -13.27 -7.45 21.70
C LYS A 138 -14.73 -7.01 21.84
N TYR A 139 -15.28 -6.38 20.81
CA TYR A 139 -16.59 -5.71 20.88
C TYR A 139 -17.73 -6.45 20.18
N LEU A 140 -17.43 -7.52 19.43
CA LEU A 140 -18.44 -8.36 18.77
C LEU A 140 -18.52 -9.83 19.29
N PRO A 141 -18.42 -10.12 20.61
CA PRO A 141 -18.79 -11.44 21.09
C PRO A 141 -20.30 -11.67 20.95
N GLN A 142 -20.73 -12.94 20.95
CA GLN A 142 -22.13 -13.44 20.90
C GLN A 142 -23.19 -12.41 21.38
N PRO A 143 -24.32 -12.20 20.65
CA PRO A 143 -25.01 -13.16 19.77
C PRO A 143 -24.95 -12.81 18.27
N PHE A 144 -23.82 -12.29 17.77
CA PHE A 144 -23.65 -11.99 16.34
C PHE A 144 -23.55 -13.24 15.46
N ASP A 145 -23.79 -13.06 14.17
CA ASP A 145 -23.51 -14.09 13.15
C ASP A 145 -22.00 -14.38 13.15
N PHE A 146 -21.65 -15.49 13.80
CA PHE A 146 -20.26 -15.89 14.01
C PHE A 146 -19.55 -16.20 12.68
N ASP A 147 -20.27 -16.71 11.69
CA ASP A 147 -19.70 -17.00 10.37
C ASP A 147 -19.41 -15.71 9.60
N LEU A 148 -20.31 -14.72 9.68
CA LEU A 148 -20.09 -13.41 9.08
C LEU A 148 -18.93 -12.66 9.75
N VAL A 149 -18.86 -12.67 11.09
CA VAL A 149 -17.74 -12.05 11.83
C VAL A 149 -16.41 -12.70 11.47
N LYS A 150 -16.34 -14.05 11.46
CA LYS A 150 -15.14 -14.78 11.03
C LYS A 150 -14.74 -14.43 9.61
N ARG A 151 -15.71 -14.31 8.69
CA ARG A 151 -15.45 -13.94 7.29
C ARG A 151 -14.82 -12.55 7.21
N ILE A 152 -15.39 -11.55 7.88
CA ILE A 152 -14.83 -10.19 7.90
C ILE A 152 -13.40 -10.18 8.45
N ILE A 153 -13.16 -10.88 9.57
CA ILE A 153 -11.82 -10.97 10.17
C ILE A 153 -10.82 -11.60 9.19
N ALA A 154 -11.22 -12.65 8.46
CA ALA A 154 -10.37 -13.29 7.46
C ALA A 154 -10.06 -12.34 6.29
N GLU A 155 -11.04 -11.59 5.78
CA GLU A 155 -10.82 -10.63 4.70
C GLU A 155 -9.91 -9.46 5.13
N LEU A 156 -10.08 -8.95 6.36
CA LEU A 156 -9.18 -7.94 6.94
C LEU A 156 -7.76 -8.47 7.08
N TYR A 157 -7.59 -9.74 7.45
CA TYR A 157 -6.27 -10.38 7.53
C TYR A 157 -5.60 -10.46 6.15
N TRP A 158 -6.33 -10.87 5.11
CA TRP A 158 -5.78 -10.92 3.75
C TRP A 158 -5.43 -9.53 3.23
N LEU A 159 -6.26 -8.52 3.49
CA LEU A 159 -5.97 -7.13 3.09
C LEU A 159 -4.71 -6.60 3.78
N GLU A 160 -4.58 -6.85 5.08
CA GLU A 160 -3.39 -6.47 5.84
C GLU A 160 -2.15 -7.14 5.28
N LYS A 161 -2.22 -8.45 5.01
CA LYS A 161 -1.09 -9.18 4.43
C LYS A 161 -0.67 -8.61 3.07
N ASP A 162 -1.63 -8.36 2.18
CA ASP A 162 -1.35 -7.84 0.84
C ASP A 162 -0.77 -6.42 0.90
N LEU A 163 -1.26 -5.57 1.81
CA LEU A 163 -0.71 -4.22 2.04
C LEU A 163 0.71 -4.26 2.64
N ASN A 164 0.99 -5.19 3.55
CA ASN A 164 2.34 -5.36 4.07
C ASN A 164 3.32 -5.78 2.97
N GLU A 165 2.94 -6.70 2.08
CA GLU A 165 3.78 -7.07 0.95
C GLU A 165 3.94 -5.92 -0.06
N HIS A 166 2.90 -5.12 -0.26
CA HIS A 166 2.95 -3.90 -1.07
C HIS A 166 4.00 -2.92 -0.52
N ALA A 167 3.86 -2.50 0.74
CA ALA A 167 4.78 -1.60 1.42
C ALA A 167 6.22 -2.15 1.42
N ARG A 168 6.38 -3.46 1.65
CA ARG A 168 7.68 -4.11 1.61
C ARG A 168 8.35 -4.04 0.23
N ILE A 169 7.59 -4.16 -0.85
CA ILE A 169 8.11 -3.99 -2.21
C ILE A 169 8.58 -2.54 -2.44
N GLU A 170 7.85 -1.57 -1.92
CA GLU A 170 8.23 -0.16 -1.98
C GLU A 170 9.54 0.09 -1.22
N ASP A 171 9.61 -0.37 0.03
CA ASP A 171 10.75 -0.20 0.94
C ASP A 171 12.02 -0.92 0.48
N LYS A 172 11.89 -2.15 -0.01
CA LYS A 172 13.03 -2.99 -0.33
C LYS A 172 13.50 -2.86 -1.77
N ILE A 173 12.67 -2.34 -2.67
CA ILE A 173 12.97 -2.30 -4.10
C ILE A 173 12.83 -0.90 -4.68
N MET A 174 11.65 -0.28 -4.56
CA MET A 174 11.39 1.01 -5.20
C MET A 174 12.28 2.11 -4.61
N ILE A 175 12.21 2.30 -3.29
CA ILE A 175 12.92 3.37 -2.58
C ILE A 175 14.44 3.27 -2.80
N PRO A 176 15.12 2.11 -2.55
CA PRO A 176 16.56 2.00 -2.71
C PRO A 176 17.01 2.25 -4.16
N LYS A 177 16.22 1.81 -5.13
CA LYS A 177 16.53 1.98 -6.55
C LYS A 177 16.43 3.43 -6.99
N VAL A 178 15.37 4.12 -6.59
CA VAL A 178 15.19 5.55 -6.90
C VAL A 178 16.31 6.36 -6.25
N ARG A 179 16.66 6.06 -4.99
CA ARG A 179 17.78 6.70 -4.28
C ARG A 179 19.12 6.51 -5.00
N MET A 180 19.38 5.32 -5.54
CA MET A 180 20.57 5.05 -6.36
C MET A 180 20.58 5.92 -7.63
N MET A 181 19.45 6.00 -8.35
CA MET A 181 19.35 6.80 -9.57
C MET A 181 19.47 8.31 -9.29
N GLU A 182 18.85 8.81 -8.23
CA GLU A 182 19.00 10.18 -7.75
C GLU A 182 20.47 10.52 -7.48
N ALA A 183 21.20 9.64 -6.79
CA ALA A 183 22.61 9.84 -6.48
C ALA A 183 23.48 9.91 -7.74
N ALA A 184 23.26 9.01 -8.70
CA ALA A 184 23.97 9.01 -9.98
C ALA A 184 23.70 10.29 -10.79
N LEU A 185 22.45 10.74 -10.84
CA LEU A 185 22.07 11.99 -11.52
C LEU A 185 22.69 13.24 -10.87
N ARG A 186 22.91 13.24 -9.56
CA ARG A 186 23.63 14.32 -8.86
C ARG A 186 25.12 14.32 -9.18
N LEU A 187 25.75 13.16 -9.29
CA LEU A 187 27.19 13.05 -9.63
C LEU A 187 27.50 13.53 -11.05
N HIS A 188 26.59 13.34 -12.01
CA HIS A 188 26.77 13.81 -13.40
C HIS A 188 26.56 15.31 -13.60
N ARG A 189 26.12 16.05 -12.57
CA ARG A 189 25.93 17.51 -12.61
C ARG A 189 27.12 18.31 -12.07
N ASN A 190 28.07 17.65 -11.41
CA ASN A 190 29.31 18.25 -10.89
C ASN A 190 30.48 17.99 -11.83
#